data_AF-A0A7J4SU55-F1
#
_entry.id   AF-A0A7J4SU55-F1
#
_cell.length_a   1.000
_cell.length_b   1.000
_cell.length_c   1.000
_cell.angle_alpha   90.00
_cell.angle_beta   90.00
_cell.angle_gamma   90.00
#
_symmetry.space_group_name_H-M   'P 1'
#
loop_
_entity.id
_entity.type
_entity.pdbx_description
1 polymer ?
#
loop_
_entity_poly.entity_id
_entity_poly.type
_entity_poly.pdbx_seq_one_letter_code
_entity_poly.pdbx_strand_id
1 'polypeptide(L)'
;METNVEGISTKKKNEKFLEALKTLSDQDPQSFLEIAPELLQRCAYHWRGSDPFFSTKLNSWLSYDMMWKPFGEIIPDDANFAKRIDTDAFDIKMYSGSTKALLESLQTRFPQDFNQWDASIRNQFIILGMIAMGREKGEYQGALVHRLGLGSGDVRIKGSNVIRAAKIALARLAKDNGAELFSPASGHGVERIHRISNAKLAETLERFVLSHA
;
A
#
# COMPACT_ATOMS: atom_id res chain seq x y z
N MET A 1 9.75 25.38 -36.60
CA MET A 1 10.06 23.95 -36.40
C MET A 1 11.04 23.86 -35.22
N GLU A 2 10.59 24.19 -34.00
CA GLU A 2 11.49 24.39 -32.84
C GLU A 2 11.01 23.72 -31.55
N THR A 3 9.84 23.07 -31.55
CA THR A 3 9.21 22.54 -30.32
C THR A 3 9.68 21.15 -29.90
N ASN A 4 10.58 20.49 -30.65
CA ASN A 4 10.91 19.07 -30.42
C ASN A 4 12.31 18.85 -29.79
N VAL A 5 13.17 19.87 -29.70
CA VAL A 5 14.56 19.72 -29.21
C VAL A 5 14.66 19.83 -27.69
N GLU A 6 13.85 20.69 -27.06
CA GLU A 6 13.80 20.84 -25.59
C GLU A 6 13.21 19.60 -24.88
N GLY A 7 12.20 18.97 -25.46
CA GLY A 7 11.58 17.76 -24.91
C GLY A 7 12.53 16.54 -24.91
N ILE A 8 13.34 16.39 -25.97
CA ILE A 8 14.34 15.32 -26.09
C ILE A 8 15.51 15.54 -25.12
N SER A 9 15.95 16.80 -24.93
CA SER A 9 17.04 17.16 -24.01
C SER A 9 16.66 16.91 -22.54
N THR A 10 15.44 17.27 -22.15
CA THR A 10 14.94 17.08 -20.77
C THR A 10 14.76 15.60 -20.43
N LYS A 11 14.26 14.78 -21.38
CA LYS A 11 14.11 13.33 -21.19
C LYS A 11 15.45 12.65 -20.93
N LYS A 12 16.47 12.97 -21.73
CA LYS A 12 17.82 12.39 -21.60
C LYS A 12 18.53 12.80 -20.31
N LYS A 13 18.24 14.00 -19.79
CA LYS A 13 18.70 14.45 -18.46
C LYS A 13 18.01 13.67 -17.35
N ASN A 14 16.68 13.50 -17.43
CA ASN A 14 15.92 12.75 -16.43
C ASN A 14 16.35 11.29 -16.35
N GLU A 15 16.63 10.64 -17.48
CA GLU A 15 17.16 9.28 -17.53
C GLU A 15 18.50 9.16 -16.80
N LYS A 16 19.43 10.09 -17.04
CA LYS A 16 20.71 10.14 -16.32
C LYS A 16 20.57 10.40 -14.83
N PHE A 17 19.63 11.27 -14.43
CA PHE A 17 19.34 11.50 -13.02
C PHE A 17 18.76 10.25 -12.35
N LEU A 18 17.85 9.53 -13.01
CA LEU A 18 17.30 8.27 -12.50
C LEU A 18 18.39 7.20 -12.37
N GLU A 19 19.29 7.10 -13.36
CA GLU A 19 20.43 6.17 -13.32
C GLU A 19 21.41 6.52 -12.18
N ALA A 20 21.66 7.81 -11.94
CA ALA A 20 22.48 8.26 -10.81
C ALA A 20 21.82 7.96 -9.46
N LEU A 21 20.51 8.20 -9.31
CA LEU A 21 19.75 7.87 -8.10
C LEU A 21 19.76 6.36 -7.83
N LYS A 22 19.57 5.53 -8.86
CA LYS A 22 19.67 4.06 -8.75
C LYS A 22 21.08 3.62 -8.33
N THR A 23 22.11 4.17 -8.97
CA THR A 23 23.51 3.85 -8.65
C THR A 23 23.83 4.20 -7.18
N LEU A 24 23.38 5.37 -6.71
CA LEU A 24 23.55 5.79 -5.33
C LEU A 24 22.76 4.92 -4.35
N SER A 25 21.52 4.54 -4.69
CA SER A 25 20.71 3.66 -3.85
C SER A 25 21.32 2.27 -3.70
N ASP A 26 22.04 1.78 -4.71
CA ASP A 26 22.67 0.46 -4.71
C ASP A 26 24.04 0.47 -4.01
N GLN A 27 24.82 1.56 -4.15
CA GLN A 27 26.18 1.67 -3.59
C GLN A 27 26.20 2.07 -2.11
N ASP A 28 25.33 2.99 -1.70
CA ASP A 28 25.20 3.42 -0.31
C ASP A 28 23.73 3.60 0.09
N PRO A 29 23.03 2.48 0.36
CA PRO A 29 21.60 2.49 0.64
C PRO A 29 21.24 3.33 1.86
N GLN A 30 22.10 3.40 2.88
CA GLN A 30 21.79 4.09 4.14
C GLN A 30 21.87 5.60 3.95
N SER A 31 22.98 6.12 3.42
CA SER A 31 23.11 7.57 3.17
C SER A 31 22.10 8.03 2.12
N PHE A 32 21.79 7.18 1.14
CA PHE A 32 20.78 7.49 0.14
C PHE A 32 19.37 7.57 0.75
N LEU A 33 19.00 6.67 1.67
CA LEU A 33 17.73 6.72 2.39
C LEU A 33 17.58 8.01 3.23
N GLU A 34 18.67 8.56 3.76
CA GLU A 34 18.66 9.83 4.51
C GLU A 34 18.39 11.05 3.62
N ILE A 35 18.91 11.05 2.38
CA ILE A 35 18.88 12.20 1.46
C ILE A 35 17.69 12.13 0.48
N ALA A 36 17.21 10.92 0.16
CA ALA A 36 16.11 10.68 -0.78
C ALA A 36 14.82 11.49 -0.47
N PRO A 37 14.38 11.67 0.79
CA PRO A 37 13.20 12.47 1.09
C PRO A 37 13.32 13.91 0.63
N GLU A 38 14.47 14.54 0.91
CA GLU A 38 14.70 15.93 0.56
C GLU A 38 14.78 16.13 -0.95
N LEU A 39 15.43 15.19 -1.66
CA LEU A 39 15.50 15.21 -3.14
C LEU A 39 14.11 15.08 -3.76
N LEU A 40 13.29 14.16 -3.26
CA LEU A 40 11.92 13.95 -3.72
C LEU A 40 11.03 15.18 -3.44
N GLN A 41 11.15 15.79 -2.26
CA GLN A 41 10.50 17.05 -1.92
C GLN A 41 10.85 18.17 -2.90
N ARG A 42 12.15 18.39 -3.15
CA ARG A 42 12.62 19.45 -4.05
C ARG A 42 12.12 19.24 -5.48
N CYS A 43 12.18 18.02 -6.00
CA CYS A 43 11.67 17.68 -7.33
C CYS A 43 10.15 17.92 -7.42
N ALA A 44 9.40 17.47 -6.42
CA ALA A 44 7.96 17.62 -6.35
C ALA A 44 7.51 19.08 -6.25
N TYR A 45 8.18 19.89 -5.41
CA TYR A 45 7.90 21.33 -5.30
C TYR A 45 8.29 22.10 -6.54
N HIS A 46 9.38 21.72 -7.23
CA HIS A 46 9.72 22.29 -8.52
C HIS A 46 8.67 22.00 -9.59
N TRP A 47 8.05 20.80 -9.58
CA TRP A 47 7.04 20.41 -10.56
C TRP A 47 5.64 20.95 -10.28
N ARG A 48 5.20 21.00 -9.03
CA ARG A 48 3.82 21.38 -8.65
C ARG A 48 3.67 22.76 -8.03
N GLY A 49 4.76 23.43 -7.67
CA GLY A 49 4.72 24.66 -6.88
C GLY A 49 4.28 24.42 -5.43
N SER A 50 4.00 25.51 -4.71
CA SER A 50 3.65 25.51 -3.29
C SER A 50 2.16 25.22 -3.04
N ASP A 51 1.68 24.03 -3.42
CA ASP A 51 0.35 23.54 -3.03
C ASP A 51 0.42 22.97 -1.59
N PRO A 52 -0.21 23.61 -0.58
CA PRO A 52 -0.13 23.16 0.81
C PRO A 52 -0.71 21.76 1.05
N PHE A 53 -1.74 21.37 0.30
CA PHE A 53 -2.36 20.06 0.43
C PHE A 53 -1.45 18.97 -0.13
N PHE A 54 -0.82 19.25 -1.28
CA PHE A 54 0.20 18.38 -1.85
C PHE A 54 1.43 18.27 -0.96
N SER A 55 1.95 19.38 -0.44
CA SER A 55 3.08 19.38 0.49
C SER A 55 2.79 18.56 1.73
N THR A 56 1.58 18.70 2.30
CA THR A 56 1.16 17.91 3.47
C THR A 56 1.15 16.42 3.15
N LYS A 57 0.53 16.02 2.02
CA LYS A 57 0.51 14.61 1.60
C LYS A 57 1.91 14.05 1.31
N LEU A 58 2.75 14.82 0.62
CA LEU A 58 4.10 14.43 0.28
C LEU A 58 4.97 14.27 1.52
N ASN A 59 4.86 15.21 2.48
CA ASN A 59 5.60 15.16 3.73
C ASN A 59 5.13 13.98 4.58
N SER A 60 3.82 13.73 4.69
CA SER A 60 3.31 12.53 5.37
C SER A 60 3.83 11.25 4.73
N TRP A 61 3.86 11.18 3.39
CA TRP A 61 4.38 10.03 2.68
C TRP A 61 5.89 9.84 2.91
N LEU A 62 6.69 10.91 2.82
CA LEU A 62 8.14 10.87 3.04
C LEU A 62 8.52 10.54 4.49
N SER A 63 7.82 11.13 5.45
CA SER A 63 8.13 10.97 6.87
C SER A 63 7.67 9.63 7.43
N TYR A 64 6.71 8.95 6.79
CA TYR A 64 6.11 7.74 7.37
C TYR A 64 5.99 6.58 6.41
N ASP A 65 5.45 6.78 5.20
CA ASP A 65 5.23 5.67 4.27
C ASP A 65 6.54 5.22 3.59
N MET A 66 7.50 6.13 3.38
CA MET A 66 8.84 5.84 2.84
C MET A 66 9.70 5.01 3.81
N MET A 67 9.49 5.13 5.13
CA MET A 67 10.26 4.38 6.14
C MET A 67 10.06 2.86 6.05
N TRP A 68 8.95 2.41 5.45
CA TRP A 68 8.56 1.01 5.42
C TRP A 68 8.65 0.40 4.01
N LYS A 69 9.16 1.13 3.01
CA LYS A 69 9.42 0.59 1.67
C LYS A 69 10.85 0.93 1.27
N PRO A 70 11.73 -0.04 0.98
CA PRO A 70 13.04 0.25 0.40
C PRO A 70 12.86 1.08 -0.87
N PHE A 71 13.72 2.08 -1.10
CA PHE A 71 13.53 3.03 -2.21
C PHE A 71 13.40 2.36 -3.58
N GLY A 72 14.14 1.28 -3.83
CA GLY A 72 14.03 0.49 -5.06
C GLY A 72 12.65 -0.13 -5.28
N GLU A 73 11.85 -0.35 -4.22
CA GLU A 73 10.46 -0.82 -4.30
C GLU A 73 9.43 0.31 -4.39
N ILE A 74 9.86 1.54 -4.14
CA ILE A 74 9.05 2.76 -4.30
C ILE A 74 9.03 3.18 -5.75
N ILE A 75 10.15 2.99 -6.45
CA ILE A 75 10.20 3.14 -7.90
C ILE A 75 9.30 2.04 -8.49
N PRO A 76 8.22 2.38 -9.18
CA PRO A 76 7.41 1.37 -9.85
C PRO A 76 8.31 0.62 -10.85
N ASP A 77 8.34 -0.71 -10.79
CA ASP A 77 9.04 -1.53 -11.79
C ASP A 77 8.53 -1.20 -13.21
N ASP A 78 7.28 -0.77 -13.30
CA ASP A 78 6.63 -0.30 -14.51
C ASP A 78 6.12 1.14 -14.34
N ALA A 79 6.61 2.07 -15.16
CA ALA A 79 6.14 3.45 -15.28
C ALA A 79 4.68 3.57 -15.81
N ASN A 80 3.84 2.55 -15.62
CA ASN A 80 2.45 2.52 -16.05
C ASN A 80 1.52 2.97 -14.93
N PHE A 81 1.57 4.27 -14.62
CA PHE A 81 0.48 4.99 -13.93
C PHE A 81 -0.90 4.84 -14.64
N ALA A 82 -0.91 4.27 -15.86
CA ALA A 82 -2.08 4.12 -16.71
C ALA A 82 -2.92 2.86 -16.44
N LYS A 83 -2.44 1.86 -15.69
CA LYS A 83 -3.31 0.81 -15.19
C LYS A 83 -3.80 1.17 -13.79
N ARG A 84 -4.57 2.27 -13.68
CA ARG A 84 -5.80 2.15 -12.90
C ARG A 84 -6.43 0.87 -13.43
N ILE A 85 -6.58 -0.14 -12.57
CA ILE A 85 -7.18 -1.42 -12.92
C ILE A 85 -8.32 -1.08 -13.86
N ASP A 86 -8.16 -1.44 -15.14
CA ASP A 86 -9.26 -1.35 -16.09
C ASP A 86 -10.32 -2.14 -15.37
N THR A 87 -11.43 -1.48 -15.03
CA THR A 87 -12.50 -2.06 -14.22
C THR A 87 -13.17 -3.14 -15.06
N ASP A 88 -12.45 -4.24 -15.32
CA ASP A 88 -13.02 -5.56 -15.39
C ASP A 88 -13.81 -5.65 -14.10
N ALA A 89 -15.12 -5.39 -14.22
CA ALA A 89 -16.03 -5.24 -13.10
C ALA A 89 -15.80 -6.46 -12.19
N PHE A 90 -15.22 -6.22 -11.03
CA PHE A 90 -14.99 -7.27 -10.06
C PHE A 90 -16.36 -7.90 -9.76
N ASP A 91 -16.56 -9.13 -10.22
CA ASP A 91 -17.81 -9.86 -10.04
C ASP A 91 -17.54 -11.14 -9.26
N ILE A 92 -18.08 -11.20 -8.05
CA ILE A 92 -18.00 -12.35 -7.15
C ILE A 92 -18.51 -13.62 -7.85
N LYS A 93 -19.44 -13.50 -8.81
CA LYS A 93 -20.00 -14.64 -9.57
C LYS A 93 -18.96 -15.37 -10.42
N MET A 94 -17.85 -14.73 -10.78
CA MET A 94 -16.75 -15.35 -11.54
C MET A 94 -15.90 -16.32 -10.70
N TYR A 95 -16.06 -16.30 -9.38
CA TYR A 95 -15.33 -17.16 -8.47
C TYR A 95 -16.15 -18.39 -8.08
N SER A 96 -15.51 -19.41 -7.53
CA SER A 96 -16.17 -20.63 -7.05
C SER A 96 -15.53 -21.15 -5.76
N GLY A 97 -16.18 -22.12 -5.12
CA GLY A 97 -15.68 -22.77 -3.91
C GLY A 97 -15.52 -21.82 -2.71
N SER A 98 -14.50 -22.09 -1.89
CA SER A 98 -14.21 -21.33 -0.67
C SER A 98 -13.87 -19.86 -0.94
N THR A 99 -13.25 -19.55 -2.08
CA THR A 99 -12.96 -18.16 -2.47
C THR A 99 -14.25 -17.37 -2.69
N LYS A 100 -15.24 -17.93 -3.40
CA LYS A 100 -16.54 -17.26 -3.59
C LYS A 100 -17.26 -17.05 -2.25
N ALA A 101 -17.34 -18.09 -1.41
CA ALA A 101 -18.00 -18.02 -0.11
C ALA A 101 -17.35 -16.96 0.80
N LEU A 102 -16.01 -16.88 0.80
CA LEU A 102 -15.27 -15.83 1.48
C LEU A 102 -15.63 -14.44 0.95
N LEU A 103 -15.64 -14.23 -0.37
CA LEU A 103 -15.98 -12.94 -0.96
C LEU A 103 -17.41 -12.50 -0.66
N GLU A 104 -18.38 -13.41 -0.68
CA GLU A 104 -19.78 -13.14 -0.28
C GLU A 104 -19.88 -12.75 1.20
N SER A 105 -19.12 -13.44 2.06
CA SER A 105 -19.03 -13.11 3.49
C SER A 105 -18.37 -11.76 3.74
N LEU A 106 -17.33 -11.41 2.97
CA LEU A 106 -16.68 -10.11 3.02
C LEU A 106 -17.62 -9.00 2.52
N GLN A 107 -18.39 -9.24 1.47
CA GLN A 107 -19.40 -8.30 0.96
C GLN A 107 -20.49 -8.02 1.99
N THR A 108 -20.89 -9.03 2.76
CA THR A 108 -21.84 -8.90 3.86
C THR A 108 -21.23 -8.12 5.04
N ARG A 109 -19.94 -8.36 5.32
CA ARG A 109 -19.20 -7.69 6.40
C ARG A 109 -18.91 -6.22 6.10
N PHE A 110 -18.69 -5.89 4.84
CA PHE A 110 -18.32 -4.57 4.35
C PHE A 110 -19.43 -4.03 3.44
N PRO A 111 -20.49 -3.44 4.02
CA PRO A 111 -21.57 -2.88 3.24
C PRO A 111 -21.08 -1.69 2.40
N GLN A 112 -21.71 -1.44 1.26
CA GLN A 112 -21.35 -0.35 0.35
C GLN A 112 -21.57 1.05 0.95
N ASP A 113 -22.52 1.18 1.88
CA ASP A 113 -22.76 2.43 2.60
C ASP A 113 -21.77 2.58 3.76
N PHE A 114 -20.75 3.41 3.56
CA PHE A 114 -19.71 3.69 4.55
C PHE A 114 -20.22 4.30 5.85
N ASN A 115 -21.42 4.89 5.87
CA ASN A 115 -21.98 5.43 7.12
C ASN A 115 -22.37 4.32 8.11
N GLN A 116 -22.50 3.08 7.63
CA GLN A 116 -22.78 1.90 8.45
C GLN A 116 -21.50 1.32 9.08
N TRP A 117 -20.33 1.86 8.75
CA TRP A 117 -19.06 1.32 9.22
C TRP A 117 -18.72 1.89 10.58
N ASP A 118 -18.73 1.02 11.59
CA ASP A 118 -18.07 1.33 12.85
C ASP A 118 -16.53 1.35 12.70
N ALA A 119 -15.85 1.81 13.74
CA ALA A 119 -14.38 1.86 13.74
C ALA A 119 -13.72 0.49 13.54
N SER A 120 -14.36 -0.60 13.98
CA SER A 120 -13.84 -1.96 13.83
C SER A 120 -13.96 -2.44 12.39
N ILE A 121 -15.11 -2.26 11.73
CA ILE A 121 -15.34 -2.62 10.32
C ILE A 121 -14.36 -1.84 9.45
N ARG A 122 -14.24 -0.53 9.66
CA ARG A 122 -13.28 0.31 8.94
C ARG A 122 -11.84 -0.18 9.10
N ASN A 123 -11.41 -0.49 10.33
CA ASN A 123 -10.05 -0.97 10.56
C ASN A 123 -9.81 -2.33 9.90
N GLN A 124 -10.78 -3.25 9.95
CA GLN A 124 -10.70 -4.54 9.27
C GLN A 124 -10.56 -4.37 7.75
N PHE A 125 -11.35 -3.47 7.17
CA PHE A 125 -11.30 -3.19 5.73
C PHE A 125 -9.95 -2.60 5.30
N ILE A 126 -9.47 -1.58 6.01
CA ILE A 126 -8.16 -0.95 5.74
C ILE A 126 -7.04 -1.98 5.84
N ILE A 127 -7.02 -2.78 6.92
CA ILE A 127 -5.98 -3.80 7.12
C ILE A 127 -6.01 -4.86 6.03
N LEU A 128 -7.20 -5.35 5.65
CA LEU A 128 -7.36 -6.32 4.57
C LEU A 128 -6.83 -5.76 3.25
N GLY A 129 -7.25 -4.55 2.89
CA GLY A 129 -6.83 -3.88 1.67
C GLY A 129 -5.33 -3.66 1.60
N MET A 130 -4.74 -3.14 2.68
CA MET A 130 -3.30 -2.90 2.72
C MET A 130 -2.48 -4.18 2.59
N ILE A 131 -2.83 -5.23 3.34
CA ILE A 131 -2.10 -6.50 3.26
C ILE A 131 -2.28 -7.13 1.87
N ALA A 132 -3.46 -7.03 1.26
CA ALA A 132 -3.74 -7.54 -0.08
C ALA A 132 -2.93 -6.79 -1.17
N MET A 133 -2.90 -5.46 -1.12
CA MET A 133 -2.09 -4.62 -2.03
C MET A 133 -0.59 -4.87 -1.89
N GLY A 134 -0.12 -5.33 -0.73
CA GLY A 134 1.25 -5.78 -0.51
C GLY A 134 1.62 -7.08 -1.24
N ARG A 135 0.63 -7.82 -1.77
CA ARG A 135 0.80 -9.09 -2.51
C ARG A 135 1.78 -10.04 -1.81
N GLU A 136 2.76 -10.57 -2.53
CA GLU A 136 3.76 -11.51 -2.00
C GLU A 136 4.69 -10.88 -0.96
N LYS A 137 4.96 -9.57 -1.06
CA LYS A 137 5.81 -8.86 -0.11
C LYS A 137 5.11 -8.70 1.23
N GLY A 138 3.80 -8.48 1.20
CA GLY A 138 2.98 -8.18 2.37
C GLY A 138 3.07 -6.72 2.76
N GLU A 139 2.63 -6.42 3.98
CA GLU A 139 2.60 -5.07 4.52
C GLU A 139 3.20 -5.02 5.93
N TYR A 140 3.98 -3.97 6.21
CA TYR A 140 4.62 -3.76 7.50
C TYR A 140 3.61 -3.32 8.57
N GLN A 141 3.80 -3.80 9.80
CA GLN A 141 2.97 -3.42 10.94
C GLN A 141 3.05 -1.92 11.19
N GLY A 142 4.23 -1.30 11.05
CA GLY A 142 4.42 0.14 11.17
C GLY A 142 3.57 0.94 10.18
N ALA A 143 3.54 0.51 8.92
CA ALA A 143 2.70 1.12 7.88
C ALA A 143 1.20 0.98 8.19
N LEU A 144 0.75 -0.19 8.64
CA LEU A 144 -0.64 -0.41 9.06
C LEU A 144 -1.03 0.50 10.24
N VAL A 145 -0.19 0.59 11.28
CA VAL A 145 -0.43 1.48 12.42
C VAL A 145 -0.53 2.94 11.99
N HIS A 146 0.34 3.37 11.07
CA HIS A 146 0.32 4.72 10.53
C HIS A 146 -0.98 5.02 9.77
N ARG A 147 -1.36 4.17 8.79
CA ARG A 147 -2.56 4.39 7.97
C ARG A 147 -3.87 4.30 8.75
N LEU A 148 -3.88 3.61 9.89
CA LEU A 148 -5.01 3.59 10.82
C LEU A 148 -5.07 4.86 11.70
N GLY A 149 -4.12 5.79 11.59
CA GLY A 149 -4.05 6.99 12.41
C GLY A 149 -3.64 6.70 13.86
N LEU A 150 -2.95 5.58 14.11
CA LEU A 150 -2.59 5.10 15.46
C LEU A 150 -1.13 5.44 15.82
N GLY A 151 -0.53 6.44 15.16
CA GLY A 151 0.92 6.66 15.13
C GLY A 151 1.54 7.59 16.19
N SER A 152 0.78 8.26 17.06
CA SER A 152 1.34 9.29 17.95
C SER A 152 1.47 8.82 19.41
N GLY A 153 2.71 8.64 19.92
CA GLY A 153 3.00 8.43 21.36
C GLY A 153 3.09 6.97 21.82
N ASP A 154 2.66 6.68 23.07
CA ASP A 154 2.61 5.35 23.75
C ASP A 154 1.68 4.31 23.06
N VAL A 155 1.43 4.50 21.76
CA VAL A 155 0.34 3.93 20.97
C VAL A 155 0.83 2.76 20.09
N ARG A 156 2.14 2.44 20.08
CA ARG A 156 2.68 1.26 19.37
C ARG A 156 2.03 -0.07 19.80
N ILE A 157 1.78 -0.25 21.10
CA ILE A 157 1.11 -1.45 21.63
C ILE A 157 -0.37 -1.46 21.25
N LYS A 158 -1.04 -0.30 21.29
CA LYS A 158 -2.44 -0.15 20.89
C LYS A 158 -2.63 -0.48 19.40
N GLY A 159 -1.74 0.02 18.54
CA GLY A 159 -1.74 -0.27 17.11
C GLY A 159 -1.59 -1.77 16.79
N SER A 160 -0.61 -2.45 17.41
CA SER A 160 -0.43 -3.90 17.23
C SER A 160 -1.64 -4.70 17.70
N ASN A 161 -2.29 -4.29 18.80
CA ASN A 161 -3.50 -4.95 19.30
C ASN A 161 -4.69 -4.77 18.36
N VAL A 162 -4.89 -3.58 17.79
CA VAL A 162 -5.94 -3.33 16.77
C VAL A 162 -5.70 -4.22 15.55
N ILE A 163 -4.46 -4.28 15.06
CA ILE A 163 -4.10 -5.13 13.91
C ILE A 163 -4.38 -6.60 14.22
N ARG A 164 -3.97 -7.07 15.41
CA ARG A 164 -4.21 -8.46 15.84
C ARG A 164 -5.71 -8.76 15.92
N ALA A 165 -6.50 -7.88 16.54
CA ALA A 165 -7.94 -8.08 16.70
C ALA A 165 -8.65 -8.14 15.33
N ALA A 166 -8.32 -7.21 14.43
CA ALA A 166 -8.86 -7.20 13.07
C ALA A 166 -8.47 -8.47 12.29
N LYS A 167 -7.20 -8.88 12.34
CA LYS A 167 -6.74 -10.11 11.70
C LYS A 167 -7.44 -11.35 12.26
N ILE A 168 -7.66 -11.43 13.57
CA ILE A 168 -8.40 -12.55 14.18
C ILE A 168 -9.85 -12.59 13.67
N ALA A 169 -10.53 -11.44 13.62
CA ALA A 169 -11.91 -11.37 13.13
C ALA A 169 -12.00 -11.81 11.65
N LEU A 170 -11.10 -11.30 10.81
CA LEU A 170 -11.01 -11.65 9.39
C LEU A 170 -10.62 -13.12 9.18
N ALA A 171 -9.68 -13.65 9.96
CA ALA A 171 -9.27 -15.05 9.89
C ALA A 171 -10.40 -15.99 10.32
N ARG A 172 -11.21 -15.62 11.32
CA ARG A 172 -12.41 -16.36 11.71
C ARG A 172 -13.43 -16.37 10.58
N LEU A 173 -13.72 -15.20 10.00
CA LEU A 173 -14.63 -15.09 8.86
C LEU A 173 -14.18 -16.00 7.71
N ALA A 174 -12.88 -16.05 7.40
CA ALA A 174 -12.36 -16.92 6.36
C ALA A 174 -12.43 -18.41 6.71
N LYS A 175 -12.11 -18.75 7.97
CA LYS A 175 -12.19 -20.13 8.46
C LYS A 175 -13.61 -20.69 8.37
N ASP A 176 -14.61 -19.86 8.70
CA ASP A 176 -16.03 -20.24 8.61
C ASP A 176 -16.46 -20.53 7.15
N ASN A 177 -15.69 -20.03 6.18
CA ASN A 177 -15.87 -20.27 4.74
C ASN A 177 -14.85 -21.27 4.14
N GLY A 178 -14.14 -22.03 4.98
CA GLY A 178 -13.17 -23.04 4.53
C GLY A 178 -11.93 -22.46 3.84
N ALA A 179 -11.55 -21.23 4.16
CA ALA A 179 -10.39 -20.54 3.61
C ALA A 179 -9.38 -20.16 4.70
N GLU A 180 -8.09 -20.26 4.38
CA GLU A 180 -7.01 -19.67 5.18
C GLU A 180 -6.67 -18.28 4.60
N LEU A 181 -6.85 -17.23 5.41
CA LEU A 181 -6.70 -15.85 4.92
C LEU A 181 -5.28 -15.31 5.01
N PHE A 182 -4.57 -15.56 6.12
CA PHE A 182 -3.27 -14.95 6.38
C PHE A 182 -2.19 -16.01 6.55
N SER A 183 -1.00 -15.74 6.02
CA SER A 183 0.20 -16.48 6.38
C SER A 183 0.68 -16.09 7.78
N PRO A 184 1.50 -16.94 8.44
CA PRO A 184 2.24 -16.56 9.63
C PRO A 184 3.02 -15.26 9.40
N ALA A 185 2.96 -14.34 10.36
CA ALA A 185 3.70 -13.09 10.29
C ALA A 185 5.20 -13.34 10.52
N SER A 186 6.06 -12.59 9.83
CA SER A 186 7.52 -12.62 10.01
C SER A 186 8.02 -11.30 10.59
N GLY A 187 9.19 -11.29 11.24
CA GLY A 187 9.78 -10.08 11.83
C GLY A 187 9.16 -9.63 13.17
N HIS A 188 9.63 -8.48 13.66
CA HIS A 188 9.37 -7.99 15.01
C HIS A 188 8.97 -6.51 15.05
N GLY A 189 8.23 -6.12 16.09
CA GLY A 189 7.85 -4.73 16.32
C GLY A 189 7.14 -4.10 15.12
N VAL A 190 7.62 -2.93 14.71
CA VAL A 190 7.12 -2.17 13.56
C VAL A 190 7.50 -2.79 12.22
N GLU A 191 8.59 -3.55 12.17
CA GLU A 191 9.09 -4.26 10.98
C GLU A 191 8.38 -5.60 10.75
N ARG A 192 7.48 -6.00 11.64
CA ARG A 192 6.70 -7.23 11.45
C ARG A 192 5.87 -7.15 10.17
N ILE A 193 5.96 -8.15 9.32
CA ILE A 193 5.29 -8.23 8.02
C ILE A 193 4.04 -9.12 8.13
N HIS A 194 2.96 -8.68 7.52
CA HIS A 194 1.71 -9.42 7.39
C HIS A 194 1.38 -9.71 5.92
N ARG A 195 0.96 -10.95 5.62
CA ARG A 195 0.69 -11.42 4.26
C ARG A 195 -0.64 -12.16 4.19
N ILE A 196 -1.28 -12.11 3.03
CA ILE A 196 -2.34 -13.06 2.66
C ILE A 196 -1.71 -14.44 2.42
N SER A 197 -2.48 -15.51 2.67
CA SER A 197 -2.01 -16.91 2.59
C SER A 197 -1.32 -17.27 1.28
N ASN A 198 -1.75 -16.69 0.15
CA ASN A 198 -1.12 -16.88 -1.15
C ASN A 198 -1.36 -15.68 -2.09
N ALA A 199 -0.53 -15.57 -3.14
CA ALA A 199 -0.54 -14.46 -4.10
C ALA A 199 -1.87 -14.31 -4.86
N LYS A 200 -2.46 -15.44 -5.30
CA LYS A 200 -3.73 -15.43 -6.05
C LYS A 200 -4.89 -14.89 -5.22
N LEU A 201 -4.95 -15.28 -3.93
CA LEU A 201 -5.92 -14.75 -2.99
C LEU A 201 -5.65 -13.26 -2.69
N ALA A 202 -4.38 -12.86 -2.56
CA ALA A 202 -4.02 -11.46 -2.35
C ALA A 202 -4.52 -10.57 -3.49
N GLU A 203 -4.28 -10.97 -4.75
CA GLU A 203 -4.76 -10.26 -5.93
C GLU A 203 -6.30 -10.21 -5.99
N THR A 204 -6.96 -11.32 -5.65
CA THR A 204 -8.43 -11.39 -5.61
C THR A 204 -9.01 -10.42 -4.58
N LEU A 205 -8.42 -10.36 -3.38
CA LEU A 205 -8.83 -9.46 -2.31
C LEU A 205 -8.49 -7.99 -2.60
N GLU A 206 -7.37 -7.74 -3.30
CA GLU A 206 -7.01 -6.41 -3.80
C GLU A 206 -8.12 -5.88 -4.74
N ARG A 207 -8.54 -6.70 -5.71
CA ARG A 207 -9.64 -6.35 -6.62
C ARG A 207 -10.97 -6.15 -5.88
N PHE A 208 -11.28 -7.00 -4.90
CA PHE A 208 -12.46 -6.84 -4.03
C PHE A 208 -12.45 -5.51 -3.26
N VAL A 209 -11.32 -5.15 -2.65
CA VAL A 209 -11.23 -3.90 -1.88
C VAL A 209 -11.34 -2.69 -2.81
N LEU A 210 -10.69 -2.75 -3.97
CA LEU A 210 -10.73 -1.66 -4.96
C LEU A 210 -12.11 -1.51 -5.64
N SER A 211 -12.97 -2.53 -5.60
CA SER A 211 -14.35 -2.43 -6.11
C SER A 211 -15.30 -1.70 -5.17
N HIS A 212 -14.90 -1.43 -3.92
CA HIS A 212 -15.65 -0.61 -2.98
C HIS A 212 -15.30 0.89 -3.09
N ALA A 213 -14.57 1.31 -4.14
CA ALA A 213 -14.10 2.69 -4.33
C ALA A 213 -15.14 3.61 -4.98
#